data_AF-K9IG69-F1
#
_entry.id   AF-K9IG69-F1
#
_cell.length_a   1.000
_cell.length_b   1.000
_cell.length_c   1.000
_cell.angle_alpha   90.00
_cell.angle_beta   90.00
_cell.angle_gamma   90.00
#
_symmetry.space_group_name_H-M   'P 1'
#
loop_
_entity.id
_entity.type
_entity.pdbx_description
1 polymer ?
#
loop_
_entity_poly.entity_id
_entity_poly.type
_entity_poly.pdbx_seq_one_letter_code
_entity_poly.pdbx_strand_id
1 'polypeptide(L)'
;MLSAASVGLPSALRSTRALPSAVARRCLRGSGSQPSADQSEGTEGPPRAFDPVLLEFLVCPLSKKPLRYEASTNELINEELGIAYPIIDGIPNMIPQAARMTHQNKKEEDTEHH
;
A
#
# COMPACT_ATOMS: atom_id res chain seq x y z
N MET A 1 50.98 14.88 -6.31
CA MET A 1 51.92 13.81 -6.72
C MET A 1 51.10 12.56 -6.95
N LEU A 2 50.92 12.25 -8.22
CA LEU A 2 50.01 11.23 -8.75
C LEU A 2 50.56 9.83 -8.41
N SER A 3 49.71 8.92 -7.94
CA SER A 3 50.06 7.51 -7.82
C SER A 3 49.19 6.70 -8.77
N ALA A 4 49.85 6.19 -9.81
CA ALA A 4 49.32 5.29 -10.81
C ALA A 4 49.84 3.87 -10.52
N ALA A 5 48.96 2.88 -10.52
CA ALA A 5 49.27 1.47 -10.78
C ALA A 5 47.96 0.76 -11.20
N SER A 6 47.81 0.27 -12.43
CA SER A 6 48.22 -1.07 -12.90
C SER A 6 47.43 -2.16 -12.15
N VAL A 7 46.62 -3.07 -12.71
CA VAL A 7 46.69 -3.83 -13.96
C VAL A 7 45.30 -4.43 -14.23
N GLY A 8 44.85 -4.44 -15.49
CA GLY A 8 43.64 -5.15 -15.92
C GLY A 8 43.86 -6.66 -16.08
N LEU A 9 42.84 -7.46 -15.76
CA LEU A 9 42.81 -8.91 -16.03
C LEU A 9 41.74 -9.20 -17.08
N PRO A 10 42.10 -9.64 -18.29
CA PRO A 10 41.17 -10.27 -19.21
C PRO A 10 41.24 -11.79 -19.06
N SER A 11 40.10 -12.45 -18.87
CA SER A 11 40.04 -13.90 -19.04
C SER A 11 38.78 -14.36 -19.76
N ALA A 12 39.00 -14.59 -21.06
CA ALA A 12 38.59 -15.77 -21.80
C ALA A 12 37.11 -16.15 -21.76
N LEU A 13 36.42 -15.61 -22.77
CA LEU A 13 35.26 -16.17 -23.45
C LEU A 13 35.50 -17.66 -23.78
N ARG A 14 34.88 -18.60 -23.04
CA ARG A 14 34.73 -19.99 -23.48
C ARG A 14 33.33 -20.23 -23.99
N SER A 15 33.15 -19.79 -25.24
CA SER A 15 32.08 -20.25 -26.12
C SER A 15 32.29 -21.73 -26.40
N THR A 16 31.36 -22.58 -25.96
CA THR A 16 31.23 -23.94 -26.48
C THR A 16 29.98 -24.02 -27.34
N ARG A 17 30.22 -24.42 -28.58
CA ARG A 17 29.25 -24.61 -29.64
C ARG A 17 28.65 -26.01 -29.55
N ALA A 18 27.43 -26.10 -30.08
CA ALA A 18 26.82 -27.22 -30.80
C ALA A 18 25.89 -28.21 -30.04
N LEU A 19 24.61 -28.11 -30.47
CA LEU A 19 23.51 -29.09 -30.60
C LEU A 19 23.95 -30.50 -31.08
N PRO A 20 23.05 -31.50 -31.29
CA PRO A 20 21.60 -31.63 -31.01
C PRO A 20 21.24 -32.97 -30.32
N SER A 21 19.99 -33.16 -29.87
CA SER A 21 19.31 -34.46 -30.08
C SER A 21 17.81 -34.33 -29.85
N ALA A 22 17.08 -34.37 -30.95
CA ALA A 22 15.66 -34.68 -30.96
C ALA A 22 15.45 -36.09 -30.38
N VAL A 23 14.74 -36.19 -29.27
CA VAL A 23 13.98 -37.39 -28.92
C VAL A 23 12.57 -36.93 -28.57
N ALA A 24 11.69 -37.11 -29.55
CA ALA A 24 10.26 -37.07 -29.40
C ALA A 24 9.84 -38.04 -28.29
N ARG A 25 9.21 -37.54 -27.24
CA ARG A 25 8.47 -38.37 -26.28
C ARG A 25 7.10 -37.75 -26.00
N ARG A 26 6.12 -38.34 -26.69
CA ARG A 26 4.69 -38.42 -26.39
C ARG A 26 3.98 -37.13 -26.01
N CYS A 27 3.20 -36.61 -26.97
CA CYS A 27 1.97 -35.87 -26.70
C CYS A 27 0.99 -36.78 -25.92
N LEU A 28 1.08 -36.77 -24.60
CA LEU A 28 -0.07 -37.13 -23.76
C LEU A 28 -0.89 -35.85 -23.58
N ARG A 29 -1.99 -35.79 -24.34
CA ARG A 29 -3.08 -34.83 -24.18
C ARG A 29 -3.62 -34.93 -22.75
N GLY A 30 -3.16 -34.04 -21.88
CA GLY A 30 -3.87 -33.65 -20.67
C GLY A 30 -4.70 -32.43 -20.98
N SER A 31 -6.00 -32.62 -21.25
CA SER A 31 -6.98 -31.55 -21.31
C SER A 31 -7.22 -31.03 -19.89
N GLY A 32 -6.33 -30.15 -19.42
CA GLY A 32 -6.50 -29.35 -18.22
C GLY A 32 -6.80 -27.92 -18.61
N SER A 33 -8.02 -27.67 -19.10
CA SER A 33 -8.53 -26.33 -19.35
C SER A 33 -8.91 -25.69 -18.01
N GLN A 34 -7.97 -25.00 -17.38
CA GLN A 34 -8.32 -23.85 -16.55
C GLN A 34 -7.48 -22.68 -17.02
N PRO A 35 -8.04 -21.75 -17.83
CA PRO A 35 -7.54 -20.39 -17.79
C PRO A 35 -7.82 -19.90 -16.37
N SER A 36 -6.79 -19.93 -15.53
CA SER A 36 -6.82 -19.25 -14.24
C SER A 36 -7.21 -17.81 -14.56
N ALA A 37 -8.40 -17.45 -14.08
CA ALA A 37 -8.96 -16.12 -14.15
C ALA A 37 -7.85 -15.10 -14.06
N ASP A 38 -7.76 -14.29 -15.12
CA ASP A 38 -7.42 -12.88 -15.09
C ASP A 38 -7.09 -12.43 -13.66
N GLN A 39 -5.80 -12.52 -13.31
CA GLN A 39 -5.30 -11.79 -12.15
C GLN A 39 -5.45 -10.35 -12.55
N SER A 40 -6.62 -9.81 -12.21
CA SER A 40 -7.04 -8.43 -12.32
C SER A 40 -5.79 -7.58 -12.21
N GLU A 41 -5.26 -7.17 -13.36
CA GLU A 41 -4.27 -6.12 -13.39
C GLU A 41 -4.97 -4.98 -12.67
N GLY A 42 -4.49 -4.70 -11.46
CA GLY A 42 -4.78 -3.44 -10.80
C GLY A 42 -4.24 -2.40 -11.76
N THR A 43 -5.12 -1.95 -12.66
CA THR A 43 -4.95 -0.70 -13.37
C THR A 43 -4.74 0.31 -12.25
N GLU A 44 -3.46 0.64 -12.01
CA GLU A 44 -3.04 1.79 -11.22
C GLU A 44 -3.63 3.00 -11.93
N GLY A 45 -4.90 3.26 -11.65
CA GLY A 45 -5.51 4.55 -11.87
C GLY A 45 -4.75 5.57 -11.02
N PRO A 46 -4.74 6.84 -11.44
CA PRO A 46 -4.12 7.90 -10.65
C PRO A 46 -4.63 7.85 -9.20
N PRO A 47 -3.77 8.16 -8.21
CA PRO A 47 -4.12 8.11 -6.80
C PRO A 47 -5.43 8.87 -6.58
N ARG A 48 -6.44 8.16 -6.07
CA ARG A 48 -7.76 8.74 -5.84
C ARG A 48 -7.63 9.70 -4.66
N ALA A 49 -7.90 10.98 -4.88
CA ALA A 49 -8.03 11.92 -3.78
C ALA A 49 -9.31 11.58 -2.99
N PHE A 50 -9.27 11.80 -1.67
CA PHE A 50 -10.45 11.64 -0.82
C PHE A 50 -11.44 12.80 -1.05
N ASP A 51 -12.72 12.47 -1.12
CA ASP A 51 -13.79 13.44 -1.36
C ASP A 51 -14.37 13.97 -0.03
N PRO A 52 -14.19 15.27 0.29
CA PRO A 52 -14.68 15.84 1.53
C PRO A 52 -16.21 15.83 1.66
N VAL A 53 -16.97 15.70 0.56
CA VAL A 53 -18.45 15.59 0.62
C VAL A 53 -18.89 14.35 1.40
N LEU A 54 -18.05 13.31 1.46
CA LEU A 54 -18.33 12.10 2.22
C LEU A 54 -18.35 12.33 3.74
N LEU A 55 -17.77 13.42 4.24
CA LEU A 55 -17.73 13.72 5.69
C LEU A 55 -19.12 13.80 6.31
N GLU A 56 -20.12 14.25 5.55
CA GLU A 56 -21.50 14.37 6.01
C GLU A 56 -22.11 13.02 6.42
N PHE A 57 -21.58 11.92 5.88
CA PHE A 57 -22.06 10.55 6.14
C PHE A 57 -21.08 9.74 7.00
N LEU A 58 -19.87 10.25 7.24
CA LEU A 58 -18.79 9.56 7.96
C LEU A 58 -18.77 9.94 9.45
N VAL A 59 -18.62 8.92 10.30
CA VAL A 59 -18.46 9.09 11.74
C VAL A 59 -17.32 8.24 12.27
N CYS A 60 -16.70 8.67 13.38
CA CYS A 60 -15.66 7.91 14.08
C CYS A 60 -16.19 6.52 14.49
N PRO A 61 -15.43 5.43 14.26
CA PRO A 61 -15.86 4.08 14.64
C PRO A 61 -15.96 3.89 16.16
N LEU A 62 -15.20 4.68 16.93
CA LEU A 62 -15.14 4.61 18.40
C LEU A 62 -16.17 5.52 19.08
N SER A 63 -16.15 6.83 18.77
CA SER A 63 -17.02 7.80 19.45
C SER A 63 -18.36 8.05 18.76
N LYS A 64 -18.53 7.59 17.51
CA LYS A 64 -19.72 7.85 16.66
C LYS A 64 -19.96 9.35 16.37
N LYS A 65 -18.91 10.16 16.49
CA LYS A 65 -18.93 11.60 16.24
C LYS A 65 -18.45 11.94 14.83
N PRO A 66 -18.81 13.12 14.30
CA PRO A 66 -18.28 13.59 13.02
C PRO A 66 -16.74 13.69 13.05
N LEU A 67 -16.12 13.55 11.88
CA LEU A 67 -14.68 13.64 11.68
C LEU A 67 -14.34 14.91 10.89
N ARG A 68 -13.16 15.48 11.15
CA ARG A 68 -12.61 16.59 10.37
C ARG A 68 -11.54 16.07 9.41
N TYR A 69 -11.64 16.43 8.15
CA TYR A 69 -10.61 16.08 7.16
C TYR A 69 -9.48 17.12 7.19
N GLU A 70 -8.24 16.63 7.24
CA GLU A 70 -7.03 17.43 7.15
C GLU A 70 -6.34 17.13 5.82
N ALA A 71 -6.48 18.04 4.85
CA ALA A 71 -5.91 17.89 3.52
C ALA A 71 -4.36 17.91 3.54
N SER A 72 -3.75 18.56 4.54
CA SER A 72 -2.29 18.70 4.65
C SER A 72 -1.62 17.35 4.96
N THR A 73 -2.23 16.55 5.84
CA THR A 73 -1.72 15.23 6.25
C THR A 73 -2.48 14.07 5.60
N ASN A 74 -3.59 14.35 4.91
CA ASN A 74 -4.49 13.36 4.32
C ASN A 74 -5.06 12.41 5.39
N GLU A 75 -5.64 12.97 6.44
CA GLU A 75 -6.13 12.25 7.62
C GLU A 75 -7.54 12.70 8.02
N LEU A 76 -8.29 11.80 8.68
CA LEU A 76 -9.55 12.11 9.33
C LEU A 76 -9.34 12.22 10.85
N ILE A 77 -9.47 13.42 11.37
CA ILE A 77 -9.21 13.79 12.76
C ILE A 77 -10.50 13.70 13.57
N ASN A 78 -10.39 13.07 14.74
CA ASN A 78 -11.37 13.15 15.81
C ASN A 78 -10.81 14.02 16.94
N GLU A 79 -11.40 15.19 17.13
CA GLU A 79 -10.96 16.17 18.12
C GLU A 79 -11.28 15.76 19.56
N GLU A 80 -12.37 15.01 19.78
CA GLU A 80 -12.75 14.55 21.13
C GLU A 80 -11.76 13.52 21.68
N LEU A 81 -11.31 12.60 20.83
CA LEU A 81 -10.39 11.53 21.23
C LEU A 81 -8.91 11.88 20.98
N GLY A 82 -8.63 12.98 20.27
CA GLY A 82 -7.27 13.34 19.89
C GLY A 82 -6.58 12.29 19.02
N ILE A 83 -7.32 11.69 18.07
CA ILE A 83 -6.78 10.68 17.15
C ILE A 83 -7.05 11.04 15.69
N ALA A 84 -6.21 10.54 14.80
CA ALA A 84 -6.32 10.68 13.35
C ALA A 84 -6.28 9.32 12.65
N TYR A 85 -7.19 9.12 11.71
CA TYR A 85 -7.19 7.96 10.81
C TYR A 85 -6.55 8.34 9.47
N PRO A 86 -5.52 7.62 9.00
CA PRO A 86 -4.87 7.92 7.73
C PRO A 86 -5.74 7.52 6.54
N ILE A 87 -5.61 8.26 5.44
CA ILE A 87 -6.24 7.95 4.17
C ILE A 87 -5.17 7.44 3.19
N ILE A 88 -5.37 6.23 2.67
CA ILE A 88 -4.43 5.55 1.76
C ILE A 88 -5.16 5.27 0.46
N ASP A 89 -4.65 5.76 -0.66
CA ASP A 89 -5.27 5.63 -1.99
C ASP A 89 -6.72 6.13 -2.05
N GLY A 90 -7.01 7.18 -1.29
CA GLY A 90 -8.36 7.76 -1.18
C GLY A 90 -9.31 6.98 -0.28
N ILE A 91 -8.85 5.90 0.36
CA ILE A 91 -9.63 5.02 1.23
C ILE A 91 -9.27 5.32 2.69
N PRO A 92 -10.23 5.75 3.53
CA PRO A 92 -10.00 5.93 4.96
C PRO A 92 -9.71 4.61 5.68
N ASN A 93 -8.57 4.53 6.37
CA ASN A 93 -8.24 3.38 7.23
C ASN A 93 -8.78 3.61 8.65
N MET A 94 -10.05 3.26 8.87
CA MET A 94 -10.76 3.48 10.13
C MET A 94 -10.60 2.33 11.14
N ILE A 95 -9.43 1.69 11.17
CA ILE A 95 -9.11 0.63 12.14
C ILE A 95 -8.52 1.30 13.41
N PRO A 96 -9.00 0.97 14.63
CA PRO A 96 -8.50 1.59 15.86
C PRO A 96 -6.98 1.50 16.05
N GLN A 97 -6.37 0.41 15.58
CA GLN A 97 -4.92 0.18 15.64
C GLN A 97 -4.12 1.03 14.63
N ALA A 98 -4.76 1.47 13.55
CA ALA A 98 -4.14 2.35 12.55
C ALA A 98 -4.21 3.83 12.95
N ALA A 99 -5.07 4.18 13.90
CA ALA A 99 -5.23 5.55 14.37
C ALA A 99 -3.94 6.06 15.02
N ARG A 100 -3.53 7.28 14.66
CA ARG A 100 -2.39 7.98 15.26
C ARG A 100 -2.88 9.01 16.26
N MET A 101 -2.09 9.28 17.29
CA MET A 101 -2.39 10.34 18.25
C MET A 101 -2.10 11.72 17.62
N THR A 102 -3.08 12.60 17.65
CA THR A 102 -2.94 14.02 17.34
C THR A 102 -2.93 14.74 18.68
N HIS A 103 -1.87 15.43 19.05
CA HIS A 103 -1.71 15.98 20.39
C HIS A 103 -2.71 17.12 20.67
N GLN A 104 -3.96 16.82 21.05
CA GLN A 104 -4.97 17.79 21.48
C GLN A 104 -5.78 17.23 22.65
N ASN A 105 -5.14 17.06 23.80
CA ASN A 105 -5.85 16.84 25.07
C ASN A 105 -6.33 18.19 25.62
N LYS A 106 -7.62 18.51 25.42
CA LYS A 106 -8.35 19.36 26.38
C LYS A 106 -9.87 19.18 26.27
N LYS A 107 -10.42 18.29 27.11
CA LYS A 107 -11.44 18.63 28.12
C LYS A 107 -11.80 17.40 28.96
N GLU A 108 -11.52 17.54 30.26
CA GLU A 108 -12.18 16.82 31.34
C GLU A 108 -13.65 17.26 31.45
N GLU A 109 -14.41 16.43 32.17
CA GLU A 109 -15.66 16.75 32.88
C GLU A 109 -16.98 16.56 32.10
N ASP A 110 -17.56 15.35 32.23
CA ASP A 110 -19.01 15.27 32.44
C ASP A 110 -19.21 15.20 33.97
N THR A 111 -19.62 16.34 34.50
CA THR A 111 -20.01 16.59 35.88
C THR A 111 -21.14 15.63 36.27
N GLU A 112 -20.95 14.86 37.35
CA GLU A 112 -22.05 14.21 38.07
C GLU A 112 -23.18 15.21 38.32
N HIS A 113 -24.36 14.97 37.74
CA HIS A 113 -25.60 15.56 38.21
C HIS A 113 -26.37 14.47 38.99
N HIS A 114 -26.20 14.47 40.31
CA HIS A 114 -27.18 14.03 41.31
C HIS A 114 -27.20 15.01 42.47
#